data_AF-A0A958MBA8-F1
#
_entry.id   AF-A0A958MBA8-F1
#
_cell.length_a   1.000
_cell.length_b   1.000
_cell.length_c   1.000
_cell.angle_alpha   90.00
_cell.angle_beta   90.00
_cell.angle_gamma   90.00
#
_symmetry.space_group_name_H-M   'P 1'
#
loop_
_entity.id
_entity.type
_entity.pdbx_description
1 polymer ?
#
loop_
_entity_poly.entity_id
_entity_poly.type
_entity_poly.pdbx_seq_one_letter_code
_entity_poly.pdbx_strand_id
1 'polypeptide(L)'
;MKKILLPTDFSSNAWNAIAYALNLYADEACLFFLMNSYTPPLSGASTTITSTNITKTLLEASRKISKDGLEDTLQKITANHTNALHQFKTVSKYNFFLEAVKEIIAEEDIDIIV
;
A
#
# COMPACT_ATOMS: atom_id res chain seq x y z
N MET A 1 12.26 8.69 -14.95
CA MET A 1 11.11 8.96 -14.06
C MET A 1 11.39 8.17 -12.80
N LYS A 2 11.51 8.84 -11.64
CA LYS A 2 11.83 8.16 -10.38
C LYS A 2 10.66 7.28 -9.96
N LYS A 3 10.93 6.08 -9.47
CA LYS A 3 9.93 5.15 -8.96
C LYS A 3 10.01 5.12 -7.43
N ILE A 4 8.95 5.56 -6.79
CA ILE A 4 8.92 5.78 -5.36
C ILE A 4 7.85 4.90 -4.74
N LEU A 5 8.23 4.04 -3.81
CA LEU A 5 7.29 3.23 -3.03
C LEU A 5 6.81 4.02 -1.82
N LEU A 6 5.49 4.09 -1.66
CA LEU A 6 4.80 4.71 -0.54
C LEU A 6 3.97 3.64 0.19
N PRO A 7 4.55 2.95 1.19
CA PRO A 7 3.81 2.02 2.01
C PRO A 7 2.80 2.76 2.91
N THR A 8 1.61 2.20 3.07
CA THR A 8 0.57 2.80 3.91
C THR A 8 -0.19 1.75 4.70
N ASP A 9 -0.45 2.06 5.97
CA ASP A 9 -1.40 1.39 6.86
C ASP A 9 -2.69 2.22 7.01
N PHE A 10 -2.88 3.23 6.16
CA PHE A 10 -3.98 4.20 6.17
C PHE A 10 -4.04 5.09 7.42
N SER A 11 -2.99 5.11 8.25
CA SER A 11 -2.88 6.01 9.39
C SER A 11 -2.59 7.45 8.97
N SER A 12 -2.78 8.38 9.91
CA SER A 12 -2.34 9.78 9.74
C SER A 12 -0.84 9.90 9.51
N ASN A 13 -0.03 9.02 10.09
CA ASN A 13 1.43 9.03 9.90
C ASN A 13 1.79 8.63 8.47
N ALA A 14 1.19 7.57 7.94
CA ALA A 14 1.37 7.19 6.55
C ALA A 14 0.88 8.31 5.60
N TRP A 15 -0.24 8.96 5.90
CA TRP A 15 -0.69 10.12 5.13
C TRP A 15 0.33 11.27 5.13
N ASN A 16 0.91 11.60 6.28
CA ASN A 16 1.92 12.65 6.37
C ASN A 16 3.19 12.30 5.57
N ALA A 17 3.61 11.03 5.58
CA ALA A 17 4.74 10.55 4.77
C ALA A 17 4.46 10.68 3.26
N ILE A 18 3.24 10.29 2.83
CA ILE A 18 2.78 10.47 1.45
C ILE A 18 2.81 11.95 1.07
N ALA A 19 2.18 12.82 1.85
CA ALA A 19 2.13 14.26 1.57
C ALA A 19 3.52 14.89 1.54
N TYR A 20 4.41 14.45 2.43
CA TYR A 20 5.81 14.88 2.42
C TYR A 20 6.52 14.47 1.13
N ALA A 21 6.40 13.21 0.70
CA ALA A 21 7.01 12.72 -0.53
C ALA A 21 6.52 13.48 -1.76
N LEU A 22 5.19 13.72 -1.86
CA LEU A 22 4.61 14.48 -2.96
C LEU A 22 5.17 15.91 -3.04
N ASN A 23 5.33 16.57 -1.90
CA ASN A 23 5.90 17.93 -1.87
C ASN A 23 7.41 17.93 -2.13
N LEU A 24 8.15 16.95 -1.59
CA LEU A 24 9.59 16.83 -1.77
C LEU A 24 9.97 16.65 -3.25
N TYR A 25 9.14 15.91 -4.00
CA TYR A 25 9.36 15.64 -5.42
C TYR A 25 8.46 16.47 -6.35
N ALA A 26 7.95 17.61 -5.91
CA ALA A 26 6.98 18.41 -6.66
C ALA A 26 7.47 18.80 -8.08
N ASP A 27 8.76 19.04 -8.25
CA ASP A 27 9.37 19.45 -9.52
C ASP A 27 9.99 18.28 -10.31
N GLU A 28 9.77 17.03 -9.88
CA GLU A 28 10.36 15.84 -10.49
C GLU A 28 9.30 14.89 -11.07
N ALA A 29 9.57 14.34 -12.26
CA ALA A 29 8.74 13.31 -12.85
C ALA A 29 8.85 11.99 -12.08
N CYS A 30 7.76 11.60 -11.40
CA CYS A 30 7.71 10.47 -10.48
C CYS A 30 6.54 9.53 -10.77
N LEU A 31 6.80 8.24 -10.61
CA LEU A 31 5.80 7.19 -10.53
C LEU A 31 5.74 6.68 -9.09
N PHE A 32 4.67 7.01 -8.38
CA PHE A 32 4.42 6.59 -7.01
C PHE A 32 3.66 5.27 -6.98
N PHE A 33 4.20 4.30 -6.23
CA PHE A 33 3.56 3.03 -5.93
C PHE A 33 2.98 3.11 -4.53
N LEU A 34 1.67 3.31 -4.42
CA LEU A 34 0.98 3.29 -3.14
C LEU A 34 0.69 1.83 -2.75
N MET A 35 1.33 1.34 -1.69
CA MET A 35 1.28 -0.06 -1.31
C MET A 35 0.60 -0.26 0.06
N ASN A 36 -0.29 -1.24 0.13
CA ASN A 36 -0.71 -1.83 1.40
C ASN A 36 -0.52 -3.35 1.35
N SER A 37 0.09 -3.90 2.40
CA SER A 37 0.25 -5.34 2.59
C SER A 37 -0.80 -5.86 3.57
N TYR A 38 -1.41 -7.00 3.27
CA TYR A 38 -2.35 -7.65 4.17
C TYR A 38 -2.01 -9.13 4.34
N THR A 39 -2.07 -9.60 5.58
CA THR A 39 -1.99 -11.02 5.93
C THR A 39 -3.19 -11.38 6.80
N PRO A 40 -3.65 -12.63 6.81
CA PRO A 40 -4.62 -13.07 7.80
C PRO A 40 -3.91 -13.00 9.17
N PRO A 41 -4.64 -12.83 10.27
CA PRO A 41 -4.07 -12.98 11.59
C PRO A 41 -3.39 -14.35 11.67
N LEU A 42 -2.09 -14.38 11.95
CA LEU A 42 -1.44 -15.61 12.41
C LEU A 42 -2.16 -15.99 13.69
N SER A 43 -2.96 -17.05 13.62
CA SER A 43 -3.66 -17.58 14.78
C SER A 43 -2.62 -17.86 15.86
N GLY A 44 -2.63 -17.05 16.91
CA GLY A 44 -1.97 -17.40 18.16
C GLY A 44 -2.45 -18.79 18.57
N ALA A 45 -1.50 -19.63 18.97
CA ALA A 45 -1.76 -20.96 19.49
C ALA A 45 -3.00 -20.96 20.41
N SER A 46 -4.00 -21.77 20.04
CA SER A 46 -5.30 -22.02 20.70
C SER A 46 -6.51 -21.47 19.95
N THR A 47 -7.03 -22.25 18.99
CA THR A 47 -8.46 -22.66 18.94
C THR A 47 -8.72 -23.46 17.66
N THR A 48 -8.70 -24.78 17.82
CA THR A 48 -9.79 -25.68 17.44
C THR A 48 -10.76 -25.15 16.36
N ILE A 49 -10.61 -25.61 15.12
CA ILE A 49 -11.63 -25.61 14.05
C ILE A 49 -12.06 -24.22 13.53
N THR A 50 -11.18 -23.49 12.84
CA THR A 50 -11.64 -22.57 11.80
C THR A 50 -11.82 -23.35 10.50
N SER A 51 -13.06 -23.47 10.03
CA SER A 51 -13.34 -24.09 8.73
C SER A 51 -12.63 -23.30 7.62
N THR A 52 -12.19 -23.98 6.56
CA THR A 52 -11.52 -23.38 5.39
C THR A 52 -12.28 -22.17 4.81
N ASN A 53 -13.61 -22.17 4.96
CA ASN A 53 -14.49 -21.10 4.52
C ASN A 53 -14.31 -19.80 5.34
N ILE A 54 -14.15 -19.89 6.67
CA ILE A 54 -13.95 -18.72 7.54
C ILE A 54 -12.61 -18.04 7.21
N THR A 55 -11.56 -18.84 7.03
CA THR A 55 -10.22 -18.35 6.63
C THR A 55 -10.26 -17.66 5.28
N LYS A 56 -11.00 -18.20 4.32
CA LYS A 56 -11.20 -17.58 2.99
C LYS A 56 -11.97 -16.27 3.09
N THR A 57 -13.06 -16.22 3.86
CA THR A 57 -13.84 -14.99 4.04
C THR A 57 -13.02 -13.89 4.69
N LEU A 58 -12.23 -14.21 5.72
CA LEU A 58 -11.35 -13.24 6.38
C LEU A 58 -10.28 -12.70 5.42
N LEU A 59 -9.69 -13.58 4.60
CA LEU A 59 -8.74 -13.18 3.58
C LEU A 59 -9.34 -12.21 2.55
N GLU A 60 -10.54 -12.51 2.04
CA GLU A 60 -11.23 -11.63 1.10
C GLU A 60 -11.60 -10.28 1.74
N ALA A 61 -12.01 -10.30 3.02
CA ALA A 61 -12.29 -9.07 3.75
C ALA A 61 -11.03 -8.20 3.91
N SER A 62 -9.89 -8.78 4.30
CA SER A 62 -8.61 -8.07 4.40
C SER A 62 -8.15 -7.51 3.05
N ARG A 63 -8.29 -8.30 1.97
CA ARG A 63 -8.00 -7.84 0.60
C ARG A 63 -8.89 -6.65 0.23
N LYS A 64 -10.19 -6.72 0.55
CA LYS A 64 -11.13 -5.64 0.26
C LYS A 64 -10.77 -4.36 1.01
N ILE A 65 -10.50 -4.45 2.32
CA ILE A 65 -10.05 -3.30 3.13
C ILE A 65 -8.79 -2.67 2.53
N SER A 66 -7.83 -3.50 2.13
CA SER A 66 -6.58 -3.05 1.50
C SER A 66 -6.87 -2.28 0.20
N LYS A 67 -7.69 -2.84 -0.70
CA LYS A 67 -8.03 -2.20 -1.98
C LYS A 67 -8.84 -0.92 -1.80
N ASP A 68 -9.86 -0.94 -0.95
CA ASP A 68 -10.72 0.22 -0.70
C ASP A 68 -9.90 1.37 -0.08
N GLY A 69 -9.05 1.08 0.92
CA GLY A 69 -8.20 2.09 1.54
C GLY A 69 -7.17 2.70 0.59
N LEU A 70 -6.63 1.91 -0.34
CA LEU A 70 -5.74 2.41 -1.40
C LEU A 70 -6.47 3.32 -2.37
N GLU A 71 -7.68 2.95 -2.78
CA GLU A 71 -8.53 3.77 -3.64
C GLU A 71 -8.90 5.09 -2.96
N ASP A 72 -9.36 5.05 -1.72
CA ASP A 72 -9.68 6.23 -0.92
C ASP A 72 -8.47 7.16 -0.77
N THR A 73 -7.29 6.58 -0.54
CA THR A 73 -6.04 7.35 -0.43
C THR A 73 -5.66 7.99 -1.76
N LEU A 74 -5.79 7.26 -2.87
CA LEU A 74 -5.55 7.79 -4.21
C LEU A 74 -6.51 8.93 -4.54
N GLN A 75 -7.80 8.79 -4.21
CA GLN A 75 -8.80 9.85 -4.39
C GLN A 75 -8.46 11.09 -3.54
N LYS A 76 -8.02 10.91 -2.30
CA LYS A 76 -7.53 12.02 -1.46
C LYS A 76 -6.31 12.70 -2.08
N ILE A 77 -5.38 11.96 -2.66
CA ILE A 77 -4.23 12.53 -3.36
C ILE A 77 -4.70 13.34 -4.57
N THR A 78 -5.51 12.76 -5.45
CA THR A 78 -5.94 13.42 -6.69
C THR A 78 -6.83 14.65 -6.44
N ALA A 79 -7.58 14.67 -5.33
CA ALA A 79 -8.36 15.83 -4.93
C ALA A 79 -7.52 17.00 -4.39
N ASN A 80 -6.37 16.73 -3.76
CA ASN A 80 -5.55 17.74 -3.07
C ASN A 80 -4.23 18.07 -3.78
N HIS A 81 -3.76 17.19 -4.66
CA HIS A 81 -2.44 17.24 -5.28
C HIS A 81 -2.54 16.89 -6.77
N THR A 82 -2.92 17.88 -7.59
CA THR A 82 -2.85 17.77 -9.04
C THR A 82 -1.46 18.16 -9.53
N ASN A 83 -0.65 17.18 -9.92
CA ASN A 83 0.66 17.40 -10.50
C ASN A 83 0.83 16.55 -11.77
N ALA A 84 1.04 17.20 -12.92
CA ALA A 84 1.19 16.54 -14.21
C ALA A 84 2.48 15.71 -14.33
N LEU A 85 3.47 15.96 -13.46
CA LEU A 85 4.71 15.19 -13.38
C LEU A 85 4.56 13.90 -12.57
N HIS A 86 3.47 13.75 -11.81
CA HIS A 86 3.25 12.63 -10.89
C HIS A 86 2.24 11.64 -11.45
N GLN A 87 2.59 10.36 -11.40
CA GLN A 87 1.72 9.24 -11.74
C GLN A 87 1.61 8.30 -10.54
N PHE A 88 0.51 7.54 -10.47
CA PHE A 88 0.19 6.69 -9.33
C PHE A 88 -0.21 5.29 -9.76
N LYS A 89 0.25 4.29 -9.02
CA LYS A 89 -0.20 2.90 -9.08
C LYS A 89 -0.54 2.42 -7.66
N THR A 90 -1.63 1.69 -7.51
CA THR A 90 -1.99 1.05 -6.23
C THR A 90 -1.56 -0.41 -6.22
N VAL A 91 -1.03 -0.88 -5.09
CA VAL A 91 -0.54 -2.25 -4.91
C VAL A 91 -1.09 -2.83 -3.61
N SER A 92 -2.05 -3.74 -3.73
CA SER A 92 -2.58 -4.52 -2.60
C SER A 92 -1.90 -5.90 -2.61
N LYS A 93 -0.99 -6.15 -1.67
CA LYS A 93 -0.14 -7.35 -1.65
C LYS A 93 -0.51 -8.28 -0.50
N TYR A 94 -0.75 -9.56 -0.82
CA TYR A 94 -0.91 -10.60 0.19
C TYR A 94 0.45 -11.12 0.65
N ASN A 95 1.06 -10.45 1.63
CA ASN A 95 2.32 -10.86 2.23
C ASN A 95 2.57 -10.09 3.53
N PHE A 96 3.53 -10.54 4.33
CA PHE A 96 4.04 -9.72 5.44
C PHE A 96 4.66 -8.45 4.88
N PHE A 97 4.51 -7.34 5.60
CA PHE A 97 4.95 -6.02 5.17
C PHE A 97 6.36 -6.00 4.59
N LEU A 98 7.34 -6.55 5.32
CA LEU A 98 8.73 -6.54 4.89
C LEU A 98 8.96 -7.33 3.60
N GLU A 99 8.28 -8.47 3.44
CA GLU A 99 8.42 -9.29 2.23
C GLU A 99 7.67 -8.67 1.04
N ALA A 100 6.48 -8.10 1.26
CA ALA A 100 5.78 -7.32 0.24
C ALA A 100 6.63 -6.15 -0.28
N VAL A 101 7.30 -5.42 0.61
CA VAL A 101 8.18 -4.32 0.24
C VAL A 101 9.35 -4.83 -0.62
N LYS A 102 10.04 -5.90 -0.18
CA LYS A 102 11.14 -6.50 -0.95
C LYS A 102 10.70 -6.98 -2.34
N GLU A 103 9.54 -7.62 -2.42
CA GLU A 103 8.98 -8.09 -3.69
C GLU A 103 8.73 -6.94 -4.64
N ILE A 104 8.11 -5.84 -4.18
CA ILE A 104 7.83 -4.68 -5.03
C ILE A 104 9.11 -3.97 -5.46
N ILE A 105 10.11 -3.86 -4.57
CA ILE A 105 11.42 -3.32 -4.94
C ILE A 105 12.00 -4.10 -6.12
N ALA A 106 11.96 -5.44 -6.06
CA ALA A 106 12.49 -6.29 -7.12
C ALA A 106 11.62 -6.30 -8.39
N GLU A 107 10.29 -6.29 -8.26
CA GLU A 107 9.34 -6.35 -9.37
C GLU A 107 9.31 -5.05 -10.18
N GLU A 108 9.38 -3.90 -9.50
CA GLU A 108 9.16 -2.59 -10.10
C GLU A 108 10.44 -1.75 -10.21
N ASP A 109 11.59 -2.23 -9.70
CA ASP A 109 12.87 -1.51 -9.68
C ASP A 109 12.74 -0.16 -8.97
N ILE A 110 12.36 -0.22 -7.68
CA ILE A 110 12.08 0.96 -6.85
C ILE A 110 13.38 1.69 -6.48
N ASP A 111 13.42 2.99 -6.74
CA ASP A 111 14.57 3.85 -6.41
C ASP A 111 14.57 4.27 -4.94
N ILE A 112 13.39 4.59 -4.40
CA ILE A 112 13.21 5.23 -3.08
C ILE A 112 11.98 4.67 -2.38
N ILE A 113 12.06 4.55 -1.06
CA ILE A 113 10.94 4.22 -0.18
C ILE A 113 10.80 5.39 0.79
N VAL A 114 9.56 5.85 1.00
CA VAL A 114 9.23 6.91 1.98
C VAL A 114 8.23 6.38 2.99
#